data_AF-A0A5N3X1U8-F1
#
_entry.id   AF-A0A5N3X1U8-F1
#
_cell.length_a   1.000
_cell.length_b   1.000
_cell.length_c   1.000
_cell.angle_alpha   90.00
_cell.angle_beta   90.00
_cell.angle_gamma   90.00
#
_symmetry.space_group_name_H-M   'P 1'
#
loop_
_entity.id
_entity.type
_entity.pdbx_description
1 polymer ?
#
loop_
_entity_poly.entity_id
_entity_poly.type
_entity_poly.pdbx_seq_one_letter_code
_entity_poly.pdbx_strand_id
1 'polypeptide(L)'
;VWYLSFSQEMGPPRIQVLRMVMASWVNILILVQLRKNKNVYEPHFSPTQNKTSFLESPSPCLWKTVPLLAVSFATCCAVPGVALLTWGVNPLTGALGLFNIFLYTCCYTPLKRVSIANTWVGAVVGAIPPVMGWTAATGSLDAGACLLGGILYSWQFPHFNALSWGLREDYSRGGYCMMSVTHPALCRRVALRHCLALLAMCAAAPALDVTTWTFPVIALPINLYISYLGFRFYRDADRKSSRKLFFCSLWHLPLLLLLMLTCKRRVGEEGAGAPQS
;
A
#
# COMPACT_ATOMS: atom_id res chain seq x y z
N VAL A 1 11.40 10.97 1.67
CA VAL A 1 10.83 12.33 1.69
C VAL A 1 9.87 12.52 2.87
N TRP A 2 8.77 11.74 2.99
CA TRP A 2 7.98 11.67 4.25
C TRP A 2 8.84 11.30 5.48
N TYR A 3 9.83 10.45 5.24
CA TYR A 3 10.77 9.90 6.23
C TYR A 3 11.75 10.89 6.86
N LEU A 4 12.05 12.03 6.23
CA LEU A 4 13.05 12.98 6.75
C LEU A 4 12.44 14.09 7.59
N SER A 5 11.14 14.38 7.42
CA SER A 5 10.48 15.48 8.12
C SER A 5 9.97 15.09 9.51
N PHE A 6 9.82 13.79 9.81
CA PHE A 6 9.57 13.28 11.17
C PHE A 6 10.82 13.22 12.05
N SER A 7 12.01 13.41 11.48
CA SER A 7 13.31 13.35 12.17
C SER A 7 13.58 14.51 13.13
N GLN A 8 12.67 15.47 13.26
CA GLN A 8 12.90 16.71 14.01
C GLN A 8 12.53 16.64 15.49
N GLU A 9 11.85 15.59 15.99
CA GLU A 9 11.23 15.70 17.31
C GLU A 9 11.69 14.77 18.45
N MET A 10 12.46 13.68 18.29
CA MET A 10 12.92 12.96 19.52
C MET A 10 14.24 12.18 19.38
N GLY A 11 15.31 12.67 20.01
CA GLY A 11 16.60 11.95 20.15
C GLY A 11 17.60 12.24 19.01
N PRO A 12 18.87 11.79 19.14
CA PRO A 12 19.91 12.18 18.20
C PRO A 12 19.55 11.70 16.76
N PRO A 13 19.50 12.61 15.78
CA PRO A 13 18.92 12.36 14.45
C PRO A 13 19.60 11.20 13.70
N ARG A 14 20.85 10.90 14.05
CA ARG A 14 21.62 9.78 13.47
C ARG A 14 21.02 8.41 13.80
N ILE A 15 20.48 8.20 15.00
CA ILE A 15 19.94 6.88 15.42
C ILE A 15 18.57 6.66 14.80
N GLN A 16 17.72 7.68 14.73
CA GLN A 16 16.40 7.57 14.11
C GLN A 16 16.49 7.33 12.60
N VAL A 17 17.34 8.09 11.90
CA VAL A 17 17.55 7.89 10.45
C VAL A 17 18.11 6.48 10.18
N LEU A 18 19.02 5.98 11.01
CA LEU A 18 19.53 4.61 10.90
C LEU A 18 18.43 3.56 11.10
N ARG A 19 17.58 3.71 12.12
CA ARG A 19 16.41 2.84 12.36
C ARG A 19 15.42 2.86 11.19
N MET A 20 15.19 4.03 10.59
CA MET A 20 14.29 4.21 9.46
C MET A 20 14.85 3.64 8.15
N VAL A 21 16.16 3.79 7.92
CA VAL A 21 16.87 3.17 6.79
C VAL A 21 16.82 1.65 6.94
N MET A 22 17.09 1.13 8.13
CA MET A 22 16.96 -0.30 8.44
C MET A 22 15.53 -0.80 8.22
N ALA A 23 14.50 -0.09 8.69
CA ALA A 23 13.11 -0.47 8.48
C ALA A 23 12.71 -0.48 7.00
N SER A 24 13.18 0.50 6.23
CA SER A 24 12.92 0.59 4.79
C SER A 24 13.63 -0.54 4.02
N TRP A 25 14.88 -0.83 4.35
CA TRP A 25 15.64 -1.94 3.77
C TRP A 25 15.05 -3.29 4.11
N VAL A 26 14.65 -3.52 5.36
CA VAL A 26 14.00 -4.76 5.78
C VAL A 26 12.64 -4.91 5.09
N ASN A 27 11.86 -3.84 4.95
CA ASN A 27 10.59 -3.88 4.25
C ASN A 27 10.78 -4.17 2.74
N ILE A 28 11.81 -3.60 2.10
CA ILE A 28 12.20 -3.96 0.72
C ILE A 28 12.62 -5.43 0.66
N LEU A 29 13.41 -5.93 1.61
CA LEU A 29 13.81 -7.33 1.66
C LEU A 29 12.60 -8.25 1.82
N ILE A 30 11.67 -7.90 2.70
CA ILE A 30 10.41 -8.62 2.88
C ILE A 30 9.63 -8.63 1.57
N LEU A 31 9.47 -7.49 0.90
CA LEU A 31 8.79 -7.43 -0.40
C LEU A 31 9.49 -8.27 -1.48
N VAL A 32 10.82 -8.30 -1.49
CA VAL A 32 11.61 -9.16 -2.40
C VAL A 32 11.40 -10.64 -2.06
N GLN A 33 11.35 -11.01 -0.78
CA GLN A 33 11.04 -12.37 -0.33
C GLN A 33 9.63 -12.79 -0.74
N LEU A 34 8.65 -11.95 -0.48
CA LEU A 34 7.25 -12.15 -0.85
C LEU A 34 7.09 -12.31 -2.37
N ARG A 35 7.89 -11.56 -3.17
CA ARG A 35 7.92 -11.68 -4.64
C ARG A 35 8.55 -12.99 -5.11
N LYS A 36 9.66 -13.43 -4.50
CA LYS A 36 10.28 -14.73 -4.82
C LYS A 36 9.36 -15.89 -4.45
N ASN A 37 8.71 -15.81 -3.28
CA ASN A 37 7.77 -16.83 -2.82
C ASN A 37 6.54 -16.90 -3.74
N LYS A 38 6.05 -15.76 -4.24
CA LYS A 38 4.99 -15.72 -5.25
C LYS A 38 5.33 -16.53 -6.52
N ASN A 39 6.56 -16.44 -7.02
CA ASN A 39 6.97 -17.22 -8.21
C ASN A 39 7.01 -18.73 -7.95
N VAL A 40 7.19 -19.15 -6.70
CA VAL A 40 7.14 -20.57 -6.30
C VAL A 40 5.70 -21.07 -6.21
N TYR A 41 4.76 -20.26 -5.71
CA TYR A 41 3.35 -20.62 -5.59
C TYR A 41 2.52 -20.41 -6.88
N GLU A 42 2.94 -19.53 -7.79
CA GLU A 42 2.20 -19.20 -9.03
C GLU A 42 3.06 -19.29 -10.31
N PRO A 43 3.51 -20.47 -10.75
CA PRO A 43 4.42 -20.61 -11.89
C PRO A 43 3.79 -20.34 -13.28
N HIS A 44 2.46 -20.22 -13.40
CA HIS A 44 1.76 -20.24 -14.70
C HIS A 44 1.24 -18.89 -15.22
N PHE A 45 1.52 -17.76 -14.56
CA PHE A 45 1.08 -16.44 -15.06
C PHE A 45 2.17 -15.75 -15.87
N SER A 46 2.22 -16.05 -17.16
CA SER A 46 2.95 -15.26 -18.16
C SER A 46 1.94 -14.40 -18.93
N PRO A 47 1.88 -13.07 -18.71
CA PRO A 47 1.08 -12.21 -19.58
C PRO A 47 1.74 -12.22 -20.95
N THR A 48 1.02 -12.74 -21.96
CA THR A 48 1.36 -12.82 -23.39
C THR A 48 2.74 -12.26 -23.77
N GLN A 49 3.75 -13.15 -23.76
CA GLN A 49 5.04 -12.88 -24.37
C GLN A 49 4.87 -12.94 -25.90
N ASN A 50 4.87 -11.78 -26.55
CA ASN A 50 5.21 -11.74 -27.96
C ASN A 50 6.70 -12.14 -28.09
N LYS A 51 6.91 -13.19 -28.88
CA LYS A 51 8.17 -13.74 -29.41
C LYS A 51 9.41 -12.84 -29.25
N THR A 52 10.29 -13.16 -28.30
CA THR A 52 11.75 -13.40 -28.45
C THR A 52 12.44 -13.27 -27.09
N SER A 53 12.53 -14.37 -26.34
CA SER A 53 13.63 -14.60 -25.40
C SER A 53 13.73 -16.09 -25.11
N PHE A 54 14.48 -16.80 -25.96
CA PHE A 54 15.17 -18.02 -25.56
C PHE A 54 16.18 -17.61 -24.47
N LEU A 55 15.83 -17.72 -23.19
CA LEU A 55 16.78 -17.84 -22.08
C LEU A 55 15.99 -18.30 -20.83
N GLU A 56 16.29 -19.53 -20.43
CA GLU A 56 16.03 -20.16 -19.11
C GLU A 56 14.58 -20.39 -18.67
N SER A 57 13.96 -21.45 -19.22
CA SER A 57 12.94 -22.20 -18.47
C SER A 57 13.63 -23.34 -17.70
N PRO A 58 13.60 -23.39 -16.35
CA PRO A 58 14.13 -24.53 -15.62
C PRO A 58 13.30 -25.79 -15.93
N SER A 59 13.99 -26.91 -16.11
CA SER A 59 13.42 -28.20 -16.45
C SER A 59 12.42 -28.71 -15.39
N PRO A 60 11.41 -29.52 -15.79
CA PRO A 60 10.26 -29.92 -14.97
C PRO A 60 10.62 -30.65 -13.66
N CYS A 61 11.82 -31.22 -13.55
CA CYS A 61 12.29 -31.95 -12.38
C CYS A 61 12.77 -31.04 -11.24
N LEU A 62 13.17 -29.79 -11.54
CA LEU A 62 13.67 -28.85 -10.54
C LEU A 62 12.54 -28.38 -9.59
N TRP A 63 11.28 -28.41 -10.04
CA TRP A 63 10.12 -27.89 -9.31
C TRP A 63 9.71 -28.69 -8.05
N LYS A 64 10.14 -29.95 -7.93
CA LYS A 64 9.79 -30.80 -6.78
C LYS A 64 10.70 -30.59 -5.55
N THR A 65 11.91 -30.06 -5.72
CA THR A 65 12.86 -29.75 -4.63
C THR A 65 12.82 -28.28 -4.18
N VAL A 66 12.06 -27.43 -4.88
CA VAL A 66 11.91 -25.99 -4.60
C VAL A 66 11.08 -25.61 -3.37
N PRO A 67 10.03 -26.34 -2.94
CA PRO A 67 9.17 -25.82 -1.87
C PRO A 67 9.90 -25.79 -0.52
N LEU A 68 10.70 -26.82 -0.20
CA LEU A 68 11.46 -26.83 1.05
C LEU A 68 12.57 -25.78 1.05
N LEU A 69 13.28 -25.63 -0.07
CA LEU A 69 14.32 -24.61 -0.22
C LEU A 69 13.75 -23.18 -0.21
N ALA A 70 12.57 -22.98 -0.79
CA ALA A 70 11.89 -21.69 -0.77
C ALA A 70 11.38 -21.34 0.63
N VAL A 71 10.81 -22.31 1.35
CA VAL A 71 10.35 -22.13 2.74
C VAL A 71 11.52 -21.89 3.68
N SER A 72 12.63 -22.64 3.54
CA SER A 72 13.82 -22.43 4.37
C SER A 72 14.46 -21.08 4.09
N PHE A 73 14.59 -20.68 2.81
CA PHE A 73 15.08 -19.35 2.43
C PHE A 73 14.17 -18.22 2.96
N ALA A 74 12.86 -18.36 2.80
CA ALA A 74 11.89 -17.39 3.31
C ALA A 74 11.98 -17.26 4.85
N THR A 75 12.11 -18.39 5.56
CA THR A 75 12.26 -18.41 7.02
C THR A 75 13.58 -17.78 7.46
N CYS A 76 14.69 -18.14 6.82
CA CYS A 76 16.01 -17.59 7.08
C CYS A 76 16.10 -16.09 6.81
N CYS A 77 15.26 -15.52 5.95
CA CYS A 77 15.22 -14.08 5.74
C CYS A 77 14.18 -13.38 6.62
N ALA A 78 13.03 -14.01 6.89
CA ALA A 78 11.97 -13.46 7.71
C ALA A 78 12.40 -13.35 9.18
N VAL A 79 13.03 -14.39 9.75
CA VAL A 79 13.42 -14.40 11.17
C VAL A 79 14.42 -13.29 11.51
N PRO A 80 15.55 -13.13 10.80
CA PRO A 80 16.46 -12.01 11.03
C PRO A 80 15.83 -10.65 10.71
N GLY A 81 15.00 -10.56 9.67
CA GLY A 81 14.32 -9.31 9.31
C GLY A 81 13.38 -8.82 10.41
N VAL A 82 12.55 -9.70 10.96
CA VAL A 82 11.64 -9.38 12.08
C VAL A 82 12.44 -9.11 13.35
N ALA A 83 13.48 -9.90 13.64
CA ALA A 83 14.40 -9.65 14.76
C ALA A 83 15.03 -8.25 14.69
N LEU A 84 15.53 -7.85 13.52
CA LEU A 84 16.11 -6.52 13.29
C LEU A 84 15.07 -5.40 13.44
N LEU A 85 13.82 -5.61 13.05
CA LEU A 85 12.76 -4.63 13.28
C LEU A 85 12.41 -4.52 14.77
N THR A 86 12.27 -5.64 15.47
CA THR A 86 11.89 -5.68 16.88
C THR A 86 12.96 -5.07 17.78
N TRP A 87 14.22 -5.46 17.60
CA TRP A 87 15.33 -4.97 18.44
C TRP A 87 15.97 -3.69 17.90
N GLY A 88 16.02 -3.52 16.59
CA GLY A 88 16.63 -2.35 15.97
C GLY A 88 15.72 -1.13 15.99
N VAL A 89 14.40 -1.30 15.81
CA VAL A 89 13.45 -0.19 15.66
C VAL A 89 12.52 -0.07 16.87
N ASN A 90 11.57 -1.00 16.98
CA ASN A 90 10.57 -1.07 18.05
C ASN A 90 9.82 -2.42 17.96
N PRO A 91 9.52 -3.11 19.08
CA PRO A 91 8.67 -4.31 19.10
C PRO A 91 7.33 -4.16 18.36
N LEU A 92 6.68 -2.99 18.43
CA LEU A 92 5.42 -2.75 17.72
C LEU A 92 5.59 -2.88 16.18
N THR A 93 6.64 -2.26 15.63
CA THR A 93 6.95 -2.32 14.20
C THR A 93 7.36 -3.73 13.78
N GLY A 94 8.08 -4.45 14.64
CA GLY A 94 8.41 -5.86 14.43
C GLY A 94 7.17 -6.76 14.36
N ALA A 95 6.21 -6.58 15.28
CA ALA A 95 4.95 -7.30 15.28
C ALA A 95 4.11 -7.01 14.03
N LEU A 96 4.03 -5.74 13.59
CA LEU A 96 3.37 -5.36 12.35
C LEU A 96 4.04 -5.98 11.11
N GLY A 97 5.39 -6.04 11.10
CA GLY A 97 6.15 -6.69 10.04
C GLY A 97 5.86 -8.18 9.95
N LEU A 98 5.86 -8.88 11.10
CA LEU A 98 5.52 -10.30 11.17
C LEU A 98 4.08 -10.56 10.70
N PHE A 99 3.14 -9.74 11.18
CA PHE A 99 1.73 -9.82 10.75
C PHE A 99 1.58 -9.62 9.24
N ASN A 100 2.32 -8.67 8.65
CA ASN A 100 2.28 -8.42 7.21
C ASN A 100 2.83 -9.60 6.38
N ILE A 101 3.92 -10.24 6.85
CA ILE A 101 4.49 -11.44 6.21
C ILE A 101 3.46 -12.58 6.18
N PHE A 102 2.82 -12.83 7.32
CA PHE A 102 1.77 -13.83 7.46
C PHE A 102 0.58 -13.52 6.55
N LEU A 103 0.07 -12.28 6.60
CA LEU A 103 -1.07 -11.84 5.81
C LEU A 103 -0.82 -11.96 4.30
N TYR A 104 0.38 -11.61 3.82
CA TYR A 104 0.72 -11.74 2.40
C TYR A 104 0.85 -13.21 1.97
N THR A 105 1.63 -13.99 2.72
CA THR A 105 2.03 -15.33 2.30
C THR A 105 0.90 -16.33 2.49
N CYS A 106 0.28 -16.33 3.67
CA CYS A 106 -0.72 -17.33 4.06
C CYS A 106 -2.13 -16.95 3.62
N CYS A 107 -2.48 -15.65 3.60
CA CYS A 107 -3.83 -15.22 3.25
C CYS A 107 -3.91 -14.70 1.81
N TYR A 108 -3.20 -13.62 1.47
CA TYR A 108 -3.38 -12.94 0.20
C TYR A 108 -3.02 -13.80 -1.03
N THR A 109 -1.92 -14.54 -0.96
CA THR A 109 -1.42 -15.36 -2.08
C THR A 109 -2.43 -16.44 -2.53
N PRO A 110 -2.93 -17.33 -1.65
CA PRO A 110 -3.94 -18.32 -2.07
C PRO A 110 -5.28 -17.68 -2.44
N LEU A 111 -5.67 -16.58 -1.78
CA LEU A 111 -6.96 -15.93 -2.03
C LEU A 111 -7.12 -15.44 -3.47
N LYS A 112 -6.04 -15.10 -4.17
CA LYS A 112 -6.09 -14.61 -5.56
C LYS A 112 -6.79 -15.55 -6.54
N ARG A 113 -6.74 -16.86 -6.28
CA ARG A 113 -7.35 -17.89 -7.13
C ARG A 113 -8.67 -18.43 -6.61
N VAL A 114 -9.03 -18.09 -5.38
CA VAL A 114 -10.20 -18.68 -4.69
C VAL A 114 -11.33 -17.67 -4.52
N SER A 115 -11.02 -16.40 -4.21
CA SER A 115 -12.04 -15.44 -3.81
C SER A 115 -11.69 -14.01 -4.21
N ILE A 116 -12.75 -13.22 -4.45
CA ILE A 116 -12.64 -11.76 -4.62
C ILE A 116 -12.02 -11.07 -3.40
N ALA A 117 -12.08 -11.71 -2.22
CA ALA A 117 -11.50 -11.23 -0.96
C ALA A 117 -10.02 -10.82 -1.08
N ASN A 118 -9.30 -11.35 -2.09
CA ASN A 118 -7.92 -10.96 -2.38
C ASN A 118 -7.73 -9.45 -2.49
N THR A 119 -8.70 -8.69 -3.04
CA THR A 119 -8.53 -7.25 -3.23
C THR A 119 -8.52 -6.50 -1.90
N TRP A 120 -9.39 -6.89 -0.96
CA TRP A 120 -9.43 -6.28 0.37
C TRP A 120 -8.23 -6.67 1.22
N VAL A 121 -7.86 -7.96 1.23
CA VAL A 121 -6.69 -8.43 1.98
C VAL A 121 -5.41 -7.81 1.41
N GLY A 122 -5.29 -7.73 0.08
CA GLY A 122 -4.18 -7.06 -0.60
C GLY A 122 -4.10 -5.58 -0.23
N ALA A 123 -5.22 -4.88 -0.13
CA ALA A 123 -5.26 -3.49 0.31
C ALA A 123 -4.77 -3.31 1.75
N VAL A 124 -5.12 -4.24 2.66
CA VAL A 124 -4.60 -4.24 4.05
C VAL A 124 -3.08 -4.43 4.04
N VAL A 125 -2.58 -5.41 3.28
CA VAL A 125 -1.12 -5.63 3.15
C VAL A 125 -0.43 -4.37 2.60
N GLY A 126 -1.02 -3.67 1.65
CA GLY A 126 -0.46 -2.42 1.12
C GLY A 126 -0.53 -1.23 2.09
N ALA A 127 -1.44 -1.26 3.06
CA ALA A 127 -1.61 -0.21 4.07
C ALA A 127 -0.67 -0.35 5.27
N ILE A 128 -0.25 -1.59 5.61
CA ILE A 128 0.63 -1.85 6.75
C ILE A 128 2.01 -1.17 6.62
N PRO A 129 2.71 -1.16 5.47
CA PRO A 129 4.05 -0.58 5.39
C PRO A 129 4.13 0.89 5.81
N PRO A 130 3.14 1.75 5.51
CA PRO A 130 3.23 3.15 5.94
C PRO A 130 2.81 3.36 7.39
N VAL A 131 1.97 2.48 7.94
CA VAL A 131 1.76 2.37 9.39
C VAL A 131 3.07 1.95 10.08
N MET A 132 3.78 0.94 9.54
CA MET A 132 5.10 0.54 10.06
C MET A 132 6.12 1.69 9.99
N GLY A 133 6.06 2.50 8.93
CA GLY A 133 6.89 3.70 8.81
C GLY A 133 6.58 4.74 9.89
N TRP A 134 5.31 4.91 10.24
CA TRP A 134 4.88 5.77 11.36
C TRP A 134 5.36 5.22 12.70
N THR A 135 5.06 3.96 13.02
CA THR A 135 5.45 3.32 14.28
C THR A 135 6.97 3.22 14.45
N ALA A 136 7.72 3.17 13.35
CA ALA A 136 9.18 3.26 13.37
C ALA A 136 9.71 4.64 13.78
N ALA A 137 8.96 5.70 13.51
CA ALA A 137 9.31 7.07 13.84
C ALA A 137 8.82 7.48 15.24
N THR A 138 7.57 7.17 15.58
CA THR A 138 6.91 7.63 16.81
C THR A 138 6.98 6.61 17.94
N GLY A 139 7.13 5.32 17.62
CA GLY A 139 7.06 4.25 18.61
C GLY A 139 5.64 3.83 19.01
N SER A 140 4.60 4.54 18.54
CA SER A 140 3.20 4.39 18.93
C SER A 140 2.27 4.23 17.72
N LEU A 141 1.07 3.69 17.96
CA LEU A 141 0.02 3.54 16.95
C LEU A 141 -1.08 4.58 17.22
N ASP A 142 -0.87 5.79 16.71
CA ASP A 142 -1.77 6.92 16.94
C ASP A 142 -2.81 7.05 15.82
N ALA A 143 -3.77 7.97 15.99
CA ALA A 143 -4.77 8.29 14.99
C ALA A 143 -4.15 8.66 13.63
N GLY A 144 -2.98 9.32 13.63
CA GLY A 144 -2.23 9.65 12.41
C GLY A 144 -1.72 8.43 11.64
N ALA A 145 -1.28 7.38 12.35
CA ALA A 145 -0.87 6.12 11.73
C ALA A 145 -2.06 5.44 11.05
N CYS A 146 -3.20 5.38 11.74
CA CYS A 146 -4.45 4.83 11.22
C CYS A 146 -4.97 5.63 10.01
N LEU A 147 -4.88 6.95 10.05
CA LEU A 147 -5.28 7.82 8.95
C LEU A 147 -4.41 7.59 7.71
N LEU A 148 -3.09 7.58 7.88
CA LEU A 148 -2.15 7.34 6.78
C LEU A 148 -2.35 5.94 6.16
N GLY A 149 -2.49 4.92 7.01
CA GLY A 149 -2.84 3.57 6.58
C GLY A 149 -4.18 3.54 5.84
N GLY A 150 -5.19 4.24 6.34
CA GLY A 150 -6.53 4.32 5.75
C GLY A 150 -6.58 5.06 4.40
N ILE A 151 -5.78 6.12 4.23
CA ILE A 151 -5.61 6.82 2.96
C ILE A 151 -5.01 5.87 1.93
N LEU A 152 -3.94 5.15 2.27
CA LEU A 152 -3.31 4.21 1.33
C LEU A 152 -4.15 2.97 1.08
N TYR A 153 -4.86 2.48 2.09
CA TYR A 153 -5.87 1.44 1.93
C TYR A 153 -6.92 1.87 0.91
N SER A 154 -7.49 3.06 1.08
CA SER A 154 -8.55 3.57 0.20
C SER A 154 -8.04 3.86 -1.20
N TRP A 155 -6.85 4.46 -1.33
CA TRP A 155 -6.26 4.80 -2.63
C TRP A 155 -5.98 3.57 -3.53
N GLN A 156 -5.66 2.42 -2.93
CA GLN A 156 -5.41 1.20 -3.70
C GLN A 156 -6.62 0.74 -4.51
N PHE A 157 -7.85 0.99 -4.05
CA PHE A 157 -9.06 0.53 -4.74
C PHE A 157 -9.27 1.21 -6.10
N PRO A 158 -9.35 2.55 -6.24
CA PRO A 158 -9.49 3.18 -7.54
C PRO A 158 -8.30 2.87 -8.46
N HIS A 159 -7.09 2.70 -7.92
CA HIS A 159 -5.92 2.31 -8.68
C HIS A 159 -6.04 0.88 -9.26
N PHE A 160 -6.23 -0.11 -8.40
CA PHE A 160 -6.25 -1.53 -8.78
C PHE A 160 -7.53 -1.92 -9.53
N ASN A 161 -8.69 -1.39 -9.14
CA ASN A 161 -9.96 -1.66 -9.83
C ASN A 161 -9.93 -1.11 -11.27
N ALA A 162 -9.34 0.07 -11.46
CA ALA A 162 -9.19 0.65 -12.80
C ALA A 162 -8.19 -0.13 -13.66
N LEU A 163 -7.06 -0.56 -13.07
CA LEU A 163 -6.07 -1.39 -13.76
C LEU A 163 -6.65 -2.74 -14.17
N SER A 164 -7.28 -3.44 -13.23
CA SER A 164 -7.84 -4.77 -13.44
C SER A 164 -9.03 -4.79 -14.40
N TRP A 165 -9.68 -3.64 -14.62
CA TRP A 165 -10.68 -3.48 -15.67
C TRP A 165 -10.09 -3.63 -17.08
N GLY A 166 -8.91 -3.04 -17.30
CA GLY A 166 -8.23 -3.08 -18.61
C GLY A 166 -7.60 -4.42 -18.95
N LEU A 167 -7.32 -5.24 -17.93
CA LEU A 167 -6.65 -6.55 -17.98
C LEU A 167 -7.61 -7.73 -17.67
N ARG A 168 -8.92 -7.49 -17.67
CA ARG A 168 -9.92 -8.48 -17.26
C ARG A 168 -9.85 -9.79 -18.08
N GLU A 169 -9.56 -9.69 -19.37
CA GLU A 169 -9.48 -10.85 -20.26
C GLU A 169 -8.27 -11.73 -19.92
N ASP A 170 -7.12 -11.10 -19.65
CA ASP A 170 -5.90 -11.81 -19.25
C ASP A 170 -6.07 -12.46 -17.86
N TYR A 171 -6.73 -11.77 -16.92
CA TYR A 171 -7.05 -12.34 -15.62
C TYR A 171 -8.01 -13.53 -15.71
N SER A 172 -9.02 -13.44 -16.57
CA SER A 172 -9.95 -14.54 -16.82
C SER A 172 -9.23 -15.74 -17.43
N ARG A 173 -8.34 -15.51 -18.41
CA ARG A 173 -7.53 -16.58 -19.02
C ARG A 173 -6.57 -17.23 -18.02
N GLY A 174 -6.03 -16.45 -17.09
CA GLY A 174 -5.16 -16.94 -16.01
C GLY A 174 -5.89 -17.61 -14.85
N GLY A 175 -7.22 -17.74 -14.89
CA GLY A 175 -8.02 -18.37 -13.82
C GLY A 175 -8.08 -17.55 -12.53
N TYR A 176 -7.83 -16.23 -12.57
CA TYR A 176 -7.86 -15.38 -11.38
C TYR A 176 -9.26 -14.90 -11.05
N CYS A 177 -9.63 -15.00 -9.77
CA CYS A 177 -10.90 -14.50 -9.25
C CYS A 177 -10.81 -13.00 -8.94
N MET A 178 -10.63 -12.17 -9.97
CA MET A 178 -10.59 -10.71 -9.81
C MET A 178 -12.00 -10.13 -9.79
N MET A 179 -12.19 -9.07 -9.00
CA MET A 179 -13.47 -8.37 -8.89
C MET A 179 -13.93 -7.78 -10.24
N SER A 180 -13.00 -7.33 -11.09
CA SER A 180 -13.32 -6.85 -12.45
C SER A 180 -13.87 -7.93 -13.39
N VAL A 181 -13.54 -9.21 -13.13
CA VAL A 181 -13.97 -10.36 -13.94
C VAL A 181 -15.28 -10.93 -13.40
N THR A 182 -15.30 -11.26 -12.11
CA THR A 182 -16.44 -11.97 -11.48
C THR A 182 -17.57 -11.02 -11.07
N HIS A 183 -17.26 -9.80 -10.63
CA HIS A 183 -18.23 -8.85 -10.06
C HIS A 183 -18.01 -7.42 -10.57
N PRO A 184 -18.15 -7.16 -11.88
CA PRO A 184 -17.80 -5.87 -12.50
C PRO A 184 -18.59 -4.68 -11.93
N ALA A 185 -19.84 -4.87 -11.52
CA ALA A 185 -20.62 -3.81 -10.88
C ALA A 185 -20.08 -3.44 -9.48
N LEU A 186 -19.63 -4.44 -8.71
CA LEU A 186 -19.00 -4.22 -7.41
C LEU A 186 -17.66 -3.50 -7.59
N CYS A 187 -16.87 -3.88 -8.59
CA CYS A 187 -15.58 -3.25 -8.93
C CYS A 187 -15.71 -1.72 -9.10
N ARG A 188 -16.71 -1.31 -9.89
CA ARG A 188 -17.03 0.10 -10.14
C ARG A 188 -17.52 0.84 -8.90
N ARG A 189 -18.43 0.22 -8.13
CA ARG A 189 -18.96 0.83 -6.88
C ARG A 189 -17.88 1.01 -5.84
N VAL A 190 -17.03 0.01 -5.63
CA VAL A 190 -15.93 0.06 -4.66
C VAL A 190 -14.91 1.11 -5.07
N ALA A 191 -14.56 1.22 -6.35
CA ALA A 191 -13.65 2.26 -6.83
C ALA A 191 -14.18 3.67 -6.50
N LEU A 192 -15.44 3.96 -6.83
CA LEU A 192 -16.07 5.24 -6.53
C LEU A 192 -16.16 5.49 -5.01
N ARG A 193 -16.63 4.51 -4.23
CA ARG A 193 -16.74 4.62 -2.77
C ARG A 193 -15.41 5.03 -2.14
N HIS A 194 -14.31 4.43 -2.58
CA HIS A 194 -12.99 4.75 -2.02
C HIS A 194 -12.42 6.07 -2.54
N CYS A 195 -12.77 6.54 -3.74
CA CYS A 195 -12.49 7.94 -4.13
C CYS A 195 -13.17 8.93 -3.19
N LEU A 196 -14.43 8.69 -2.84
CA LEU A 196 -15.17 9.54 -1.90
C LEU A 196 -14.63 9.40 -0.47
N ALA A 197 -14.24 8.19 -0.07
CA ALA A 197 -13.61 7.96 1.22
C ALA A 197 -12.28 8.73 1.35
N LEU A 198 -11.48 8.84 0.28
CA LEU A 198 -10.27 9.66 0.30
C LEU A 198 -10.59 11.13 0.60
N LEU A 199 -11.65 11.68 0.01
CA LEU A 199 -12.09 13.04 0.27
C LEU A 199 -12.50 13.21 1.75
N ALA A 200 -13.29 12.27 2.28
CA ALA A 200 -13.70 12.27 3.69
C ALA A 200 -12.50 12.14 4.65
N MET A 201 -11.54 11.25 4.35
CA MET A 201 -10.34 11.05 5.15
C MET A 201 -9.44 12.29 5.12
N CYS A 202 -9.29 12.96 3.98
CA CYS A 202 -8.56 14.22 3.89
C CYS A 202 -9.23 15.33 4.69
N ALA A 203 -10.57 15.38 4.71
CA ALA A 203 -11.32 16.34 5.52
C ALA A 203 -11.23 16.05 7.03
N ALA A 204 -11.12 14.78 7.42
CA ALA A 204 -10.94 14.37 8.81
C ALA A 204 -9.50 14.57 9.33
N ALA A 205 -8.52 14.76 8.44
CA ALA A 205 -7.11 14.85 8.81
C ALA A 205 -6.77 15.96 9.84
N PRO A 206 -7.34 17.18 9.75
CA PRO A 206 -7.12 18.22 10.75
C PRO A 206 -7.82 17.95 12.07
N ALA A 207 -8.97 17.27 12.06
CA ALA A 207 -9.71 16.91 13.27
C ALA A 207 -8.98 15.85 14.11
N LEU A 208 -8.03 15.13 13.51
CA LEU A 208 -7.15 14.16 14.17
C LEU A 208 -5.77 14.76 14.49
N ASP A 209 -5.61 16.07 14.39
CA ASP A 209 -4.36 16.82 14.62
C ASP A 209 -3.17 16.38 13.76
N VAL A 210 -3.43 15.75 12.60
CA VAL A 210 -2.37 15.27 11.69
C VAL A 210 -1.89 16.39 10.75
N THR A 211 -2.80 17.27 10.33
CA THR A 211 -2.55 18.32 9.34
C THR A 211 -3.21 19.64 9.74
N THR A 212 -2.77 20.76 9.17
CA THR A 212 -3.42 22.07 9.34
C THR A 212 -4.82 22.12 8.68
N TRP A 213 -5.69 23.01 9.14
CA TRP A 213 -7.01 23.25 8.51
C TRP A 213 -6.95 23.76 7.07
N THR A 214 -5.78 24.22 6.62
CA THR A 214 -5.52 24.57 5.22
C THR A 214 -5.35 23.35 4.32
N PHE A 215 -4.99 22.18 4.87
CA PHE A 215 -4.75 20.96 4.10
C PHE A 215 -5.99 20.48 3.31
N PRO A 216 -7.19 20.32 3.90
CA PRO A 216 -8.36 19.88 3.15
C PRO A 216 -8.72 20.82 2.02
N VAL A 217 -8.53 22.13 2.19
CA VAL A 217 -8.82 23.15 1.17
C VAL A 217 -7.91 22.97 -0.04
N ILE A 218 -6.60 22.81 0.19
CA ILE A 218 -5.61 22.64 -0.88
C ILE A 218 -5.73 21.24 -1.52
N ALA A 219 -6.07 20.22 -0.74
CA ALA A 219 -6.29 18.86 -1.21
C ALA A 219 -7.67 18.65 -1.85
N LEU A 220 -8.59 19.61 -1.77
CA LEU A 220 -9.94 19.47 -2.30
C LEU A 220 -9.96 19.30 -3.83
N PRO A 221 -9.27 20.13 -4.65
CA PRO A 221 -9.34 20.01 -6.10
C PRO A 221 -8.82 18.66 -6.61
N ILE A 222 -7.74 18.14 -6.01
CA ILE A 222 -7.17 16.85 -6.41
C ILE A 222 -8.08 15.67 -6.03
N ASN A 223 -8.71 15.73 -4.85
CA ASN A 223 -9.65 14.70 -4.40
C ASN A 223 -11.00 14.76 -5.13
N LEU A 224 -11.46 15.95 -5.50
CA LEU A 224 -12.63 16.11 -6.37
C LEU A 224 -12.35 15.57 -7.78
N TYR A 225 -11.15 15.81 -8.32
CA TYR A 225 -10.80 15.32 -9.65
C TYR A 225 -10.76 13.78 -9.72
N ILE A 226 -10.11 13.11 -8.76
CA ILE A 226 -10.12 11.63 -8.72
C ILE A 226 -11.53 11.08 -8.44
N SER A 227 -12.35 11.79 -7.66
CA SER A 227 -13.76 11.42 -7.43
C SER A 227 -14.61 11.57 -8.68
N TYR A 228 -14.42 12.63 -9.45
CA TYR A 228 -15.06 12.81 -10.76
C TYR A 228 -14.68 11.70 -11.74
N LEU A 229 -13.40 11.33 -11.82
CA LEU A 229 -12.95 10.21 -12.66
C LEU A 229 -13.49 8.87 -12.14
N GLY A 230 -13.58 8.69 -10.82
CA GLY A 230 -14.22 7.54 -10.18
C GLY A 230 -15.69 7.43 -10.56
N PHE A 231 -16.41 8.55 -10.55
CA PHE A 231 -17.82 8.61 -10.95
C PHE A 231 -18.00 8.32 -12.44
N ARG A 232 -17.12 8.88 -13.29
CA ARG A 232 -17.12 8.60 -14.72
C ARG A 232 -16.86 7.11 -15.01
N PHE A 233 -15.90 6.49 -14.32
CA PHE A 233 -15.66 5.05 -14.41
C PHE A 233 -16.86 4.24 -13.91
N TYR A 234 -17.51 4.69 -12.85
CA TYR A 234 -18.73 4.06 -12.34
C TYR A 234 -19.86 4.09 -13.37
N ARG A 235 -20.06 5.21 -14.07
CA ARG A 235 -21.13 5.37 -15.06
C ARG A 235 -20.81 4.73 -16.41
N ASP A 236 -19.67 5.08 -17.01
CA ASP A 236 -19.35 4.74 -18.40
C ASP A 236 -18.76 3.33 -18.54
N ALA A 237 -18.01 2.85 -17.53
CA ALA A 237 -17.42 1.51 -17.47
C ALA A 237 -16.57 1.09 -18.69
N ASP A 238 -16.02 2.07 -19.43
CA ASP A 238 -15.25 1.84 -20.65
C ASP A 238 -13.73 1.82 -20.42
N ARG A 239 -12.98 1.37 -21.43
CA ARG A 239 -11.49 1.29 -21.35
C ARG A 239 -10.84 2.67 -21.20
N LYS A 240 -11.48 3.73 -21.70
CA LYS A 240 -10.95 5.10 -21.61
C LYS A 240 -11.10 5.65 -20.19
N SER A 241 -12.27 5.50 -19.56
CA SER A 241 -12.51 5.94 -18.17
C SER A 241 -11.64 5.19 -17.18
N SER A 242 -11.50 3.86 -17.31
CA SER A 242 -10.62 3.08 -16.44
C SER A 242 -9.17 3.53 -16.56
N ARG A 243 -8.67 3.71 -17.80
CA ARG A 243 -7.28 4.17 -18.01
C ARG A 243 -7.03 5.57 -17.45
N LYS A 244 -7.98 6.49 -17.59
CA LYS A 244 -7.89 7.83 -17.00
C LYS A 244 -7.85 7.78 -15.46
N LEU A 245 -8.72 6.99 -14.83
CA LEU A 245 -8.73 6.81 -13.38
C LEU A 245 -7.43 6.19 -12.86
N PHE A 246 -6.91 5.17 -13.57
CA PHE A 246 -5.63 4.54 -13.25
C PHE A 246 -4.47 5.56 -13.31
N PHE A 247 -4.32 6.28 -14.42
CA PHE A 247 -3.25 7.29 -14.52
C PHE A 247 -3.43 8.43 -13.51
N CYS A 248 -4.67 8.84 -13.23
CA CYS A 248 -4.95 9.81 -12.18
C CYS A 248 -4.46 9.34 -10.81
N SER A 249 -4.73 8.08 -10.47
CA SER A 249 -4.31 7.53 -9.17
C SER A 249 -2.79 7.52 -9.00
N LEU A 250 -2.01 7.33 -10.07
CA LEU A 250 -0.54 7.29 -10.03
C LEU A 250 0.09 8.60 -9.55
N TRP A 251 -0.40 9.74 -10.04
CA TRP A 251 0.10 11.05 -9.61
C TRP A 251 -0.67 11.63 -8.43
N HIS A 252 -1.92 11.18 -8.20
CA HIS A 252 -2.71 11.59 -7.03
C HIS A 252 -2.03 11.23 -5.71
N LEU A 253 -1.54 9.99 -5.55
CA LEU A 253 -0.89 9.56 -4.31
C LEU A 253 0.36 10.38 -3.93
N PRO A 254 1.38 10.52 -4.81
CA PRO A 254 2.57 11.27 -4.45
C PRO A 254 2.25 12.74 -4.19
N LEU A 255 1.31 13.33 -4.95
CA LEU A 255 0.89 14.71 -4.72
C LEU A 255 0.14 14.86 -3.38
N LEU A 256 -0.77 13.95 -3.05
CA LEU A 256 -1.48 13.96 -1.77
C LEU A 256 -0.52 13.79 -0.59
N LEU A 257 0.43 12.86 -0.68
CA LEU A 257 1.45 12.64 0.35
C LEU A 257 2.37 13.86 0.50
N LEU A 258 2.70 14.54 -0.59
CA LEU A 258 3.48 15.79 -0.57
C LEU A 258 2.69 16.90 0.13
N LEU A 259 1.40 17.05 -0.18
CA LEU A 259 0.52 18.03 0.48
C LEU A 259 0.39 17.78 1.98
N MET A 260 0.23 16.52 2.39
CA MET A 260 0.21 16.16 3.82
C MET A 260 1.53 16.51 4.51
N LEU A 261 2.66 16.38 3.80
CA LEU A 261 3.98 16.73 4.32
C LEU A 261 4.15 18.24 4.47
N THR A 262 3.71 19.03 3.47
CA THR A 262 3.85 20.49 3.49
C THR A 262 2.88 21.17 4.47
N CYS A 263 1.71 20.59 4.66
CA CYS A 263 0.68 21.08 5.57
C CYS A 263 0.71 20.36 6.93
N LYS A 264 1.84 19.73 7.29
CA LYS A 264 2.03 19.14 8.61
C LYS A 264 2.01 20.25 9.66
N ARG A 265 1.16 20.12 10.67
CA ARG A 265 1.10 21.03 11.81
C ARG A 265 2.43 20.94 12.57
N ARG A 266 3.09 22.08 12.82
CA ARG A 266 4.29 22.13 13.67
C ARG A 266 3.83 22.27 15.12
N VAL A 267 4.42 21.51 16.04
CA VAL A 267 4.08 21.48 17.48
C VAL A 267 4.35 22.83 18.19
N GLY A 268 4.81 23.88 17.49
CA GLY A 268 5.11 25.20 18.06
C GLY A 268 4.00 26.26 18.00
N GLU A 269 2.81 25.97 17.44
CA GLU A 269 1.71 26.96 17.33
C GLU A 269 0.77 27.01 18.54
N GLU A 270 1.15 26.44 19.69
CA GLU A 270 0.38 26.60 20.95
C GLU A 270 0.68 27.92 21.68
N GLY A 271 1.67 28.71 21.27
CA GLY A 271 2.08 29.93 21.97
C GLY A 271 1.43 31.25 21.55
N ALA A 272 0.64 31.31 20.47
CA ALA A 272 0.22 32.58 19.85
C ALA A 272 -1.29 32.86 19.86
N GLY A 273 -2.08 32.11 20.62
CA GLY A 273 -3.55 32.17 20.56
C GLY A 273 -4.31 32.17 21.88
N ALA A 274 -3.64 32.37 23.02
CA ALA A 274 -4.34 32.61 24.29
C ALA A 274 -4.59 34.12 24.44
N PRO A 275 -5.84 34.63 24.39
CA PRO A 275 -6.12 35.95 24.90
C PRO A 275 -5.85 35.94 26.40
N GLN A 276 -4.89 36.76 26.85
CA GLN A 276 -4.79 37.15 28.25
C GLN A 276 -6.02 38.00 28.56
N SER A 277 -6.95 37.45 29.34
CA SER A 277 -7.92 38.18 30.15
C SER A 277 -8.36 37.32 31.32
#